data_AF-A0A1F5RII1-F1
#
_entry.id   AF-A0A1F5RII1-F1
#
_cell.length_a   1.000
_cell.length_b   1.000
_cell.length_c   1.000
_cell.angle_alpha   90.00
_cell.angle_beta   90.00
_cell.angle_gamma   90.00
#
_symmetry.space_group_name_H-M   'P 1'
#
loop_
_entity.id
_entity.type
_entity.pdbx_description
1 polymer ?
#
loop_
_entity_poly.entity_id
_entity_poly.type
_entity_poly.pdbx_seq_one_letter_code
_entity_poly.pdbx_strand_id
1 'polypeptide(L)' 'MTVSWITQGREFIKEVRVESSKVSWPTRNELRDSTIVVIVTVLIISVFIGIVDRILTFLVSLLFR' A
#
# COMPACT_ATOMS: atom_id res chain seq x y z
N MET A 1 -39.08 -27.42 2.15
CA MET A 1 -38.23 -26.72 3.13
C MET A 1 -36.81 -27.29 3.06
N THR A 2 -35.99 -26.93 2.05
CA THR A 2 -34.55 -27.33 1.99
C THR A 2 -33.71 -26.58 0.93
N VAL A 3 -34.30 -25.93 -0.08
CA VAL A 3 -33.53 -25.34 -1.21
C VAL A 3 -33.18 -23.84 -1.03
N SER A 4 -33.53 -23.22 0.09
CA SER A 4 -33.36 -21.76 0.28
C SER A 4 -31.90 -21.32 0.49
N TRP A 5 -31.05 -22.16 1.08
CA TRP A 5 -29.67 -21.76 1.42
C TRP A 5 -28.75 -21.63 0.20
N ILE A 6 -29.04 -22.40 -0.86
CA ILE A 6 -28.25 -22.39 -2.11
C ILE A 6 -28.56 -21.15 -2.95
N THR A 7 -29.81 -20.69 -2.94
CA THR A 7 -30.22 -19.48 -3.67
C THR A 7 -29.70 -18.22 -2.99
N GLN A 8 -29.73 -18.16 -1.66
CA GLN A 8 -29.17 -17.04 -0.88
C GLN A 8 -27.66 -16.85 -1.13
N GLY A 9 -26.88 -17.94 -1.19
CA GLY A 9 -25.45 -17.87 -1.50
C GLY A 9 -25.15 -17.36 -2.92
N ARG A 10 -25.97 -17.73 -3.91
CA ARG A 10 -25.85 -17.21 -5.29
C ARG A 10 -26.20 -15.73 -5.39
N GLU A 11 -27.22 -15.28 -4.66
CA GLU A 11 -27.59 -13.86 -4.60
C GLU A 11 -26.51 -13.04 -3.89
N PHE A 12 -25.94 -13.54 -2.80
CA PHE A 12 -24.84 -12.89 -2.09
C PHE A 12 -23.61 -12.66 -2.98
N ILE A 13 -23.18 -13.65 -3.77
CA ILE A 13 -22.06 -13.49 -4.72
C ILE A 13 -22.40 -12.47 -5.82
N LYS A 14 -23.66 -12.41 -6.26
CA LYS A 14 -24.12 -11.44 -7.25
C LYS A 14 -24.11 -10.01 -6.67
N GLU A 15 -24.59 -9.84 -5.45
CA GLU A 15 -24.56 -8.57 -4.72
C GLU A 15 -23.13 -8.11 -4.43
N VAL A 16 -22.25 -8.99 -3.95
CA VAL A 16 -20.83 -8.68 -3.71
C VAL A 16 -20.12 -8.25 -5.00
N ARG A 17 -20.46 -8.84 -6.15
CA ARG A 17 -19.91 -8.41 -7.44
C ARG A 17 -20.44 -7.05 -7.88
N VAL A 18 -21.70 -6.73 -7.61
CA VAL A 18 -22.29 -5.41 -7.89
C VAL A 18 -21.67 -4.34 -6.98
N GLU A 19 -21.47 -4.63 -5.69
CA GLU A 19 -20.85 -3.71 -4.74
C GLU A 19 -19.34 -3.55 -5.01
N SER A 20 -18.64 -4.63 -5.36
CA SER A 20 -17.24 -4.58 -5.81
C SER A 20 -17.07 -3.81 -7.12
N SER A 21 -18.12 -3.67 -7.93
CA SER A 21 -18.10 -2.81 -9.11
C SER A 21 -18.34 -1.33 -8.78
N LYS A 22 -18.89 -1.01 -7.59
CA LYS A 22 -18.95 0.36 -7.06
C LYS A 22 -17.63 0.77 -6.40
N VAL A 23 -16.79 -0.20 -6.02
CA VAL A 23 -15.39 0.06 -5.69
C VAL A 23 -14.71 0.51 -6.96
N SER A 24 -14.40 1.80 -7.03
CA SER A 24 -13.62 2.41 -8.10
C SER A 24 -12.21 1.84 -8.08
N TRP A 25 -12.04 0.67 -8.70
CA TRP A 25 -10.71 0.12 -8.92
C TRP A 25 -9.94 1.12 -9.77
N PRO A 26 -8.85 1.70 -9.24
CA PRO A 26 -8.08 2.68 -9.96
C PRO A 26 -7.57 2.07 -11.26
N THR A 27 -7.56 2.88 -12.31
CA THR A 27 -7.07 2.41 -13.60
C THR A 27 -5.58 2.07 -13.50
N ARG A 28 -5.08 1.14 -14.34
CA ARG A 28 -3.66 0.72 -14.31
C ARG A 28 -2.67 1.89 -14.39
N ASN A 29 -3.09 3.01 -14.98
CA ASN A 29 -2.31 4.24 -15.09
C ASN A 29 -2.20 4.95 -13.73
N GLU A 30 -3.30 5.14 -13.01
CA GLU A 30 -3.29 5.76 -11.67
C GLU A 30 -2.49 4.93 -10.65
N LEU A 31 -2.55 3.61 -10.76
CA LEU A 31 -1.73 2.69 -9.95
C LEU A 31 -0.24 2.90 -10.19
N ARG A 32 0.15 3.09 -11.46
CA ARG A 32 1.54 3.31 -11.85
C ARG A 32 2.02 4.69 -11.39
N ASP A 33 1.22 5.72 -11.56
CA ASP A 33 1.55 7.09 -11.15
C ASP A 33 1.70 7.18 -9.62
N SER A 34 0.78 6.57 -8.87
CA SER A 34 0.86 6.49 -7.41
C SER A 34 2.11 5.73 -6.95
N THR A 35 2.48 4.65 -7.62
CA THR A 35 3.69 3.87 -7.30
C THR A 35 4.96 4.67 -7.57
N ILE A 36 5.02 5.43 -8.66
CA ILE A 36 6.18 6.28 -9.00
C ILE A 36 6.40 7.34 -7.91
N VAL A 37 5.34 8.01 -7.47
CA VAL A 37 5.42 9.02 -6.41
C VAL A 37 5.93 8.41 -5.10
N VAL A 38 5.44 7.22 -4.73
CA VAL A 38 5.91 6.51 -3.53
C VAL A 38 7.39 6.15 -3.65
N ILE A 39 7.84 5.62 -4.80
CA ILE A 39 9.25 5.27 -5.03
C ILE A 39 10.15 6.50 -4.85
N VAL A 40 9.80 7.63 -5.46
CA VAL A 40 10.57 8.87 -5.35
C VAL A 40 10.63 9.34 -3.89
N THR A 41 9.49 9.30 -3.19
CA THR A 41 9.39 9.75 -1.79
C THR A 41 10.27 8.88 -0.87
N VAL A 42 10.19 7.55 -1.03
CA VAL A 42 11.02 6.61 -0.25
C VAL A 42 12.50 6.81 -0.54
N LEU A 43 12.87 7.07 -1.80
CA LEU A 43 14.27 7.32 -2.18
C LEU A 43 14.81 8.57 -1.49
N ILE A 44 14.06 9.68 -1.48
CA ILE A 44 14.44 10.90 -0.77
C ILE A 44 14.62 10.65 0.73
N ILE A 45 13.65 9.99 1.37
CA ILE A 45 13.70 9.66 2.79
C ILE A 45 14.91 8.76 3.11
N SER A 46 15.16 7.75 2.28
CA SER A 46 16.29 6.82 2.49
C SER A 46 17.65 7.52 2.44
N VAL A 47 17.81 8.48 1.52
CA VAL A 47 19.03 9.28 1.41
C VAL A 47 19.18 10.18 2.65
N PHE A 48 18.10 10.84 3.07
CA PHE A 48 18.11 11.69 4.26
C PHE A 48 18.51 10.89 5.51
N ILE A 49 17.86 9.75 5.76
CA ILE A 49 18.17 8.87 6.89
C ILE A 49 19.63 8.42 6.81
N GLY A 50 20.09 7.94 5.65
CA GLY A 50 21.47 7.50 5.48
C GLY A 50 22.53 8.59 5.73
N ILE A 51 22.22 9.86 5.45
CA ILE A 51 23.09 10.99 5.82
C ILE A 51 23.09 11.19 7.34
N VAL A 52 21.92 11.18 7.97
CA VAL A 52 21.79 11.33 9.42
C VAL A 52 22.53 10.20 10.15
N ASP A 53 22.39 8.95 9.71
CA ASP A 53 23.09 7.80 10.28
C ASP A 53 24.61 7.96 10.22
N ARG A 54 25.15 8.46 9.11
CA ARG A 54 26.59 8.75 8.96
C ARG A 54 27.05 9.84 9.93
N ILE A 55 26.28 10.91 10.06
CA ILE A 55 26.58 12.02 10.97
C ILE A 55 26.56 11.53 12.42
N LEU A 56 25.53 10.79 12.81
CA LEU A 56 25.40 10.22 14.16
C LEU A 56 26.55 9.25 14.46
N THR A 57 26.87 8.34 13.54
CA THR A 57 27.98 7.39 13.70
C THR A 57 29.30 8.13 13.89
N PHE A 58 29.54 9.18 13.09
CA PHE A 58 30.73 10.02 13.22
C PHE A 58 30.81 10.71 14.59
N LEU A 59 29.73 11.37 15.02
CA LEU A 59 29.64 12.04 16.33
C LEU A 59 29.83 11.08 17.49
N VAL A 60 29.16 9.93 17.47
CA VAL A 60 29.27 8.90 18.50
C VAL A 60 30.70 8.34 18.55
N SER A 61 31.32 8.08 17.39
CA SER A 61 32.70 7.60 17.33
C SER A 61 33.72 8.60 17.87
N LEU A 62 33.45 9.90 17.74
CA LEU A 62 34.28 10.97 18.29
C LEU A 62 34.13 11.07 19.81
N LEU A 63 32.94 10.80 20.34
CA LEU A 63 32.62 10.90 21.77
C LEU A 63 33.07 9.67 22.58
N PHE A 64 33.10 8.49 21.96
CA PHE A 64 33.60 7.24 22.56
C PHE A 64 35.11 7.03 22.38
N ARG A 65 35.82 7.98 21.76
CA ARG A 65 37.28 8.00 21.63
C ARG A 65 37.88 8.99 22.62
#